data_AF-A0A2E6PU27-F1
#
_entry.id   AF-A0A2E6PU27-F1
#
_cell.length_a   1.000
_cell.length_b   1.000
_cell.length_c   1.000
_cell.angle_alpha   90.00
_cell.angle_beta   90.00
_cell.angle_gamma   90.00
#
_symmetry.space_group_name_H-M   'P 1'
#
loop_
_entity.id
_entity.type
_entity.pdbx_description
1 polymer ?
#
loop_
_entity_poly.entity_id
_entity_poly.type
_entity_poly.pdbx_seq_one_letter_code
_entity_poly.pdbx_strand_id
1 'polypeptide(L)'
;MRFCYLFYCILLAGCTRQRPSLSSDNAVLVDTLIQKVPLKIPASRQELNWASLLALMESLHEIPAQQRAITLKNIKEEALKLNMLPWPEDWNAKPIRARFNVFLTHASIAADQRFGDVALEEQSLAINKMKTSWDIFADQISGEAMLAPFNPTISQPIRKVE
;
A
#
# COMPACT_ATOMS: atom_id res chain seq x y z
N MET A 1 24.25 68.69 -10.79
CA MET A 1 23.53 68.01 -11.89
C MET A 1 24.34 66.76 -12.23
N ARG A 2 24.24 65.63 -11.50
CA ARG A 2 23.16 64.62 -11.40
C ARG A 2 22.85 63.96 -12.75
N PHE A 3 22.71 62.63 -12.72
CA PHE A 3 22.33 61.66 -13.78
C PHE A 3 23.53 61.09 -14.58
N CYS A 4 23.86 59.79 -14.61
CA CYS A 4 23.12 58.57 -14.26
C CYS A 4 24.07 57.47 -13.73
N TYR A 5 24.16 57.33 -12.41
CA TYR A 5 24.42 56.03 -11.78
C TYR A 5 23.06 55.37 -11.64
N LEU A 6 22.76 54.32 -12.41
CA LEU A 6 21.68 53.35 -12.14
C LEU A 6 21.81 52.19 -13.14
N PHE A 7 22.79 51.33 -12.92
CA PHE A 7 22.87 49.99 -13.54
C PHE A 7 23.15 48.98 -12.43
N TYR A 8 22.30 48.97 -11.41
CA TYR A 8 22.39 48.04 -10.28
C TYR A 8 21.03 47.86 -9.63
N CYS A 9 20.08 47.27 -10.38
CA CYS A 9 18.71 46.89 -10.02
C CYS A 9 18.09 46.54 -11.40
N ILE A 10 17.59 45.38 -11.78
CA ILE A 10 16.92 44.28 -11.08
C ILE A 10 17.06 43.07 -12.05
N LEU A 11 18.02 42.17 -11.83
CA LEU A 11 18.06 40.87 -12.50
C LEU A 11 18.11 39.74 -11.45
N LEU A 12 17.30 39.92 -10.41
CA LEU A 12 16.93 38.86 -9.47
C LEU A 12 15.42 38.61 -9.61
N ALA A 13 14.95 38.38 -10.84
CA ALA A 13 13.74 37.59 -11.04
C ALA A 13 14.13 36.12 -10.87
N GLY A 14 14.51 35.75 -9.65
CA GLY A 14 14.41 34.37 -9.22
C GLY A 14 12.93 34.02 -9.30
N CYS A 15 12.53 33.31 -10.35
CA CYS A 15 11.27 32.60 -10.36
C CYS A 15 11.31 31.61 -9.19
N THR A 16 10.88 32.09 -8.02
CA THR A 16 10.37 31.22 -6.98
C THR A 16 9.17 30.54 -7.60
N ARG A 17 9.38 29.34 -8.16
CA ARG A 17 8.31 28.36 -8.22
C ARG A 17 7.91 28.17 -6.77
N GLN A 18 6.87 28.87 -6.35
CA GLN A 18 6.09 28.48 -5.19
C GLN A 18 5.70 27.03 -5.46
N ARG A 19 6.47 26.12 -4.87
CA ARG A 19 6.00 24.76 -4.64
C ARG A 19 4.69 24.96 -3.89
N PRO A 20 3.55 24.42 -4.37
CA PRO A 20 2.37 24.39 -3.53
C PRO A 20 2.83 23.71 -2.26
N SER A 21 2.67 24.38 -1.12
CA SER A 21 2.80 23.75 0.18
C SER A 21 1.80 22.61 0.20
N LEU A 22 2.24 21.42 -0.16
CA LEU A 22 1.49 20.18 -0.05
C LEU A 22 1.18 20.03 1.44
N SER A 23 -0.08 20.36 1.73
CA SER A 23 -0.76 20.29 3.00
C SER A 23 -0.20 19.21 3.93
N SER A 24 0.36 19.66 5.05
CA SER A 24 0.66 18.83 6.22
C SER A 24 -0.58 18.07 6.70
N ASP A 25 -1.79 18.64 6.54
CA ASP A 25 -3.04 18.02 7.02
C ASP A 25 -3.42 16.77 6.24
N ASN A 26 -3.12 16.70 4.94
CA ASN A 26 -3.47 15.53 4.13
C ASN A 26 -2.61 14.31 4.48
N ALA A 27 -1.35 14.52 4.90
CA ALA A 27 -0.48 13.43 5.33
C ALA A 27 -0.95 12.85 6.68
N VAL A 28 -1.35 13.70 7.63
CA VAL A 28 -1.87 13.28 8.95
C VAL A 28 -3.19 12.51 8.82
N LEU A 29 -4.08 12.93 7.90
CA LEU A 29 -5.33 12.21 7.60
C LEU A 29 -5.09 10.81 7.01
N VAL A 30 -4.03 10.62 6.24
CA VAL A 30 -3.73 9.33 5.61
C VAL A 30 -3.20 8.31 6.62
N ASP A 31 -2.37 8.75 7.56
CA ASP A 31 -1.91 7.89 8.65
C ASP A 31 -3.06 7.48 9.58
N THR A 32 -4.16 8.25 9.59
CA THR A 32 -5.43 7.85 10.24
C THR A 32 -6.31 6.94 9.38
N LEU A 33 -6.16 6.92 8.05
CA LEU A 33 -6.97 6.10 7.12
C LEU A 33 -6.42 4.67 6.91
N ILE A 34 -5.10 4.48 7.04
CA ILE A 34 -4.51 3.15 6.99
C ILE A 34 -4.73 2.48 8.34
N GLN A 35 -5.48 1.38 8.33
CA GLN A 35 -5.77 0.69 9.56
C GLN A 35 -4.50 0.03 10.13
N LYS A 36 -4.16 0.39 11.38
CA LYS A 36 -3.19 -0.32 12.21
C LYS A 36 -3.86 -1.57 12.79
N VAL A 37 -4.15 -2.52 11.92
CA VAL A 37 -4.63 -3.85 12.31
C VAL A 37 -3.43 -4.80 12.28
N PRO A 38 -3.14 -5.51 13.39
CA PRO A 38 -2.16 -6.57 13.40
C PRO A 38 -2.51 -7.61 12.34
N LEU A 39 -1.55 -7.98 11.51
CA LEU A 39 -1.77 -8.97 10.47
C LEU A 39 -1.74 -10.37 11.06
N LYS A 40 -2.56 -11.26 10.52
CA LYS A 40 -2.47 -12.66 10.90
C LYS A 40 -1.17 -13.26 10.37
N ILE A 41 -0.51 -14.03 11.24
CA ILE A 41 0.71 -14.77 10.90
C ILE A 41 0.27 -16.20 10.55
N PRO A 42 0.21 -16.57 9.27
CA PRO A 42 -0.10 -17.94 8.91
C PRO A 42 1.03 -18.90 9.30
N ALA A 43 0.69 -20.18 9.40
CA ALA A 43 1.70 -21.23 9.51
C ALA A 43 2.70 -21.12 8.36
N SER A 44 4.00 -20.98 8.66
CA SER A 44 5.06 -21.10 7.67
C SER A 44 5.32 -22.58 7.39
N ARG A 45 5.47 -22.96 6.12
CA ARG A 45 5.87 -24.31 5.72
C ARG A 45 6.99 -24.26 4.70
N GLN A 46 8.02 -25.08 4.92
CA GLN A 46 9.13 -25.26 3.97
C GLN A 46 9.79 -23.93 3.60
N GLU A 47 9.90 -23.63 2.29
CA GLU A 47 10.50 -22.42 1.72
C GLU A 47 9.57 -21.20 1.75
N LEU A 48 8.29 -21.38 2.09
CA LEU A 48 7.31 -20.28 2.20
C LEU A 48 7.43 -19.62 3.57
N ASN A 49 8.38 -18.69 3.67
CA ASN A 49 8.58 -17.84 4.83
C ASN A 49 7.92 -16.47 4.61
N TRP A 50 6.94 -16.15 5.44
CA TRP A 50 6.13 -14.92 5.35
C TRP A 50 6.75 -13.71 6.07
N ALA A 51 7.82 -13.91 6.84
CA ALA A 51 8.32 -12.90 7.79
C ALA A 51 8.67 -11.57 7.11
N SER A 52 9.39 -11.61 5.99
CA SER A 52 9.77 -10.40 5.25
C SER A 52 8.55 -9.64 4.72
N LEU A 53 7.56 -10.37 4.16
CA LEU A 53 6.34 -9.80 3.63
C LEU A 53 5.50 -9.15 4.75
N LEU A 54 5.33 -9.85 5.87
CA LEU A 54 4.60 -9.37 7.04
C LEU A 54 5.24 -8.11 7.62
N ALA A 55 6.57 -8.13 7.83
CA ALA A 55 7.29 -6.97 8.35
C ALA A 55 7.12 -5.74 7.46
N LEU A 56 7.17 -5.92 6.13
CA LEU A 56 6.91 -4.82 5.19
C LEU A 56 5.48 -4.30 5.29
N MET A 57 4.47 -5.19 5.31
CA MET A 57 3.07 -4.79 5.39
C MET A 57 2.71 -4.13 6.73
N GLU A 58 3.32 -4.57 7.84
CA GLU A 58 3.19 -3.95 9.15
C GLU A 58 3.82 -2.56 9.13
N SER A 59 5.00 -2.37 8.55
CA SER A 59 5.66 -1.06 8.51
C SER A 59 4.86 0.05 7.79
N LEU A 60 3.89 -0.29 6.94
CA LEU A 60 3.13 0.70 6.14
C LEU A 60 2.42 1.79 6.95
N HIS A 61 2.08 1.52 8.22
CA HIS A 61 1.43 2.49 9.10
C HIS A 61 2.41 3.43 9.79
N GLU A 62 3.71 3.11 9.78
CA GLU A 62 4.78 3.90 10.39
C GLU A 62 5.53 4.74 9.35
N ILE A 63 5.29 4.48 8.06
CA ILE A 63 6.01 5.09 6.94
C ILE A 63 5.22 6.29 6.39
N PRO A 64 5.87 7.46 6.25
CA PRO A 64 5.26 8.63 5.63
C PRO A 64 4.76 8.34 4.21
N ALA A 65 3.65 8.96 3.82
CA ALA A 65 3.01 8.74 2.51
C ALA A 65 4.00 8.84 1.32
N GLN A 66 4.94 9.79 1.35
CA GLN A 66 5.94 9.98 0.29
C GLN A 66 6.94 8.83 0.17
N GLN A 67 7.18 8.07 1.24
CA GLN A 67 8.11 6.94 1.28
C GLN A 67 7.39 5.59 1.09
N ARG A 68 6.07 5.56 1.27
CA ARG A 68 5.23 4.35 1.23
C ARG A 68 5.27 3.64 -0.13
N ALA A 69 5.45 4.39 -1.21
CA ALA A 69 5.54 3.83 -2.56
C ALA A 69 6.66 2.80 -2.71
N ILE A 70 7.81 3.01 -2.06
CA ILE A 70 8.93 2.06 -2.09
C ILE A 70 8.56 0.78 -1.34
N THR A 71 7.98 0.91 -0.15
CA THR A 71 7.54 -0.23 0.65
C THR A 71 6.47 -1.04 -0.08
N LEU A 72 5.50 -0.40 -0.70
CA LEU A 72 4.46 -1.08 -1.49
C LEU A 72 5.04 -1.84 -2.69
N LYS A 73 6.03 -1.25 -3.37
CA LYS A 73 6.77 -1.94 -4.43
C LYS A 73 7.48 -3.18 -3.89
N ASN A 74 8.16 -3.07 -2.75
CA ASN A 74 8.84 -4.21 -2.12
C ASN A 74 7.85 -5.29 -1.68
N ILE A 75 6.68 -4.93 -1.12
CA ILE A 75 5.61 -5.88 -0.78
C ILE A 75 5.16 -6.66 -2.01
N LYS A 76 4.90 -5.97 -3.12
CA LYS A 76 4.51 -6.61 -4.38
C LYS A 76 5.59 -7.58 -4.87
N GLU A 77 6.86 -7.18 -4.81
CA GLU A 77 7.98 -8.01 -5.25
C GLU A 77 8.15 -9.26 -4.37
N GLU A 78 8.08 -9.12 -3.05
CA GLU A 78 8.13 -10.25 -2.13
C GLU A 78 6.93 -11.19 -2.29
N ALA A 79 5.72 -10.64 -2.47
CA ALA A 79 4.52 -11.43 -2.75
C ALA A 79 4.65 -12.22 -4.07
N LEU A 80 5.24 -11.62 -5.11
CA LEU A 80 5.49 -12.30 -6.38
C LEU A 80 6.52 -13.42 -6.23
N LYS A 81 7.62 -13.19 -5.49
CA LYS A 81 8.62 -14.22 -5.18
C LYS A 81 7.97 -15.42 -4.51
N LEU A 82 7.18 -15.18 -3.45
CA LEU A 82 6.44 -16.22 -2.75
C LEU A 82 5.45 -16.95 -3.67
N ASN A 83 4.82 -16.25 -4.62
CA ASN A 83 3.94 -16.87 -5.61
C ASN A 83 4.68 -17.84 -6.54
N MET A 84 5.94 -17.57 -6.86
CA MET A 84 6.72 -18.37 -7.82
C MET A 84 7.38 -19.60 -7.18
N LEU A 85 7.49 -19.65 -5.85
CA LEU A 85 8.01 -20.82 -5.14
C LEU A 85 7.07 -22.04 -5.28
N PRO A 86 7.58 -23.26 -5.09
CA PRO A 86 6.74 -24.44 -4.97
C PRO A 86 5.89 -24.35 -3.69
N TRP A 87 4.59 -24.58 -3.82
CA TRP A 87 3.67 -24.59 -2.68
C TRP A 87 3.34 -26.03 -2.29
N PRO A 88 3.05 -26.27 -0.99
CA PRO A 88 2.44 -27.52 -0.55
C PRO A 88 1.22 -27.89 -1.41
N GLU A 89 1.07 -29.17 -1.77
CA GLU A 89 -0.01 -29.61 -2.66
C GLU A 89 -1.40 -29.24 -2.14
N ASP A 90 -1.60 -29.32 -0.82
CA ASP A 90 -2.83 -28.94 -0.13
C ASP A 90 -3.15 -27.43 -0.27
N TRP A 91 -2.15 -26.58 -0.49
CA TRP A 91 -2.32 -25.14 -0.69
C TRP A 91 -2.38 -24.73 -2.16
N ASN A 92 -1.90 -25.58 -3.07
CA ASN A 92 -2.04 -25.38 -4.51
C ASN A 92 -3.48 -25.62 -5.00
N ALA A 93 -4.31 -26.29 -4.19
CA ALA A 93 -5.73 -26.48 -4.47
C ALA A 93 -6.55 -25.18 -4.33
N LYS A 94 -7.72 -25.15 -5.00
CA LYS A 94 -8.73 -24.11 -4.75
C LYS A 94 -9.39 -24.35 -3.38
N PRO A 95 -9.69 -23.28 -2.59
CA PRO A 95 -9.57 -21.87 -2.94
C PRO A 95 -8.26 -21.19 -2.51
N ILE A 96 -7.34 -21.88 -1.83
CA ILE A 96 -6.17 -21.27 -1.16
C ILE A 96 -5.33 -20.45 -2.15
N ARG A 97 -4.89 -21.07 -3.26
CA ARG A 97 -4.09 -20.40 -4.28
C ARG A 97 -4.78 -19.16 -4.87
N ALA A 98 -6.10 -19.23 -5.04
CA ALA A 98 -6.89 -18.10 -5.54
C ALA A 98 -6.94 -16.94 -4.54
N ARG A 99 -7.01 -17.22 -3.22
CA ARG A 99 -6.98 -16.18 -2.18
C ARG A 99 -5.64 -15.45 -2.16
N PHE A 100 -4.54 -16.17 -2.29
CA PHE A 100 -3.22 -15.54 -2.40
C PHE A 100 -3.10 -14.66 -3.66
N ASN A 101 -3.62 -15.11 -4.81
CA ASN A 101 -3.63 -14.30 -6.04
C ASN A 101 -4.47 -13.01 -5.91
N VAL A 102 -5.56 -13.04 -5.14
CA VAL A 102 -6.33 -11.83 -4.81
C VAL A 102 -5.49 -10.87 -3.99
N PHE A 103 -4.78 -11.36 -2.97
CA PHE A 103 -3.80 -10.56 -2.23
C PHE A 103 -2.75 -9.94 -3.15
N LEU A 104 -2.12 -10.72 -4.04
CA LEU A 104 -1.13 -10.24 -4.99
C LEU A 104 -1.68 -9.15 -5.93
N THR A 105 -2.95 -9.28 -6.32
CA THR A 105 -3.64 -8.28 -7.13
C THR A 105 -3.81 -6.97 -6.36
N HIS A 106 -4.28 -7.01 -5.12
CA HIS A 106 -4.40 -5.80 -4.29
C HIS A 106 -3.04 -5.19 -3.96
N ALA A 107 -2.01 -5.98 -3.71
CA ALA A 107 -0.63 -5.49 -3.55
C ALA A 107 -0.14 -4.78 -4.82
N SER A 108 -0.44 -5.33 -5.99
CA SER A 108 -0.08 -4.73 -7.27
C SER A 108 -0.81 -3.41 -7.53
N ILE A 109 -2.09 -3.33 -7.15
CA ILE A 109 -2.88 -2.09 -7.23
C ILE A 109 -2.31 -1.06 -6.27
N ALA A 110 -2.07 -1.43 -5.00
CA ALA A 110 -1.55 -0.51 -3.99
C ALA A 110 -0.16 0.05 -4.35
N ALA A 111 0.66 -0.74 -5.04
CA ALA A 111 1.98 -0.33 -5.54
C ALA A 111 1.97 0.46 -6.86
N ASP A 112 0.80 0.70 -7.46
CA ASP A 112 0.70 1.41 -8.73
C ASP A 112 1.12 2.89 -8.57
N GLN A 113 2.06 3.34 -9.39
CA GLN A 113 2.58 4.72 -9.34
C GLN A 113 1.63 5.73 -10.00
N ARG A 114 0.54 5.28 -10.64
CA ARG A 114 -0.45 6.16 -11.27
C ARG A 114 -1.36 6.88 -10.28
N PHE A 115 -1.27 6.57 -8.98
CA PHE A 115 -1.83 7.41 -7.93
C PHE A 115 -1.08 8.75 -7.90
N GLY A 116 -1.53 9.74 -8.70
CA GLY A 116 -0.97 11.09 -8.69
C GLY A 116 -1.24 11.84 -7.38
N ASP A 117 -1.06 13.17 -7.38
CA ASP A 117 -1.20 14.05 -6.19
C ASP A 117 -2.58 13.99 -5.49
N VAL A 118 -3.60 13.39 -6.12
CA VAL A 118 -5.00 13.34 -5.65
C VAL A 118 -5.37 11.99 -5.01
N ALA A 119 -4.57 10.92 -5.13
CA ALA A 119 -5.07 9.57 -4.87
C ALA A 119 -4.55 8.93 -3.56
N LEU A 120 -4.35 9.73 -2.51
CA LEU A 120 -3.97 9.20 -1.19
C LEU A 120 -5.09 8.40 -0.51
N GLU A 121 -6.36 8.80 -0.67
CA GLU A 121 -7.52 8.03 -0.21
C GLU A 121 -7.62 6.69 -0.95
N GLU A 122 -7.39 6.69 -2.27
CA GLU A 122 -7.45 5.47 -3.09
C GLU A 122 -6.32 4.50 -2.76
N GLN A 123 -5.10 5.01 -2.56
CA GLN A 123 -3.97 4.20 -2.10
C GLN A 123 -4.25 3.60 -0.72
N SER A 124 -4.82 4.38 0.21
CA SER A 124 -5.18 3.88 1.54
C SER A 124 -6.24 2.78 1.47
N LEU A 125 -7.25 2.95 0.61
CA LEU A 125 -8.26 1.92 0.35
C LEU A 125 -7.63 0.66 -0.25
N ALA A 126 -6.71 0.80 -1.22
CA ALA A 126 -6.01 -0.33 -1.82
C ALA A 126 -5.15 -1.08 -0.78
N ILE A 127 -4.47 -0.36 0.11
CA ILE A 127 -3.71 -0.95 1.22
C ILE A 127 -4.62 -1.72 2.17
N ASN A 128 -5.76 -1.15 2.56
CA ASN A 128 -6.71 -1.83 3.44
C ASN A 128 -7.25 -3.12 2.78
N LYS A 129 -7.64 -3.05 1.49
CA LYS A 129 -8.07 -4.24 0.73
C LYS A 129 -6.96 -5.31 0.64
N MET A 130 -5.72 -4.89 0.45
CA MET A 130 -4.55 -5.77 0.46
C MET A 130 -4.43 -6.49 1.81
N LYS A 131 -4.40 -5.76 2.92
CA LYS A 131 -4.33 -6.34 4.28
C LYS A 131 -5.49 -7.30 4.56
N THR A 132 -6.73 -6.91 4.24
CA THR A 132 -7.90 -7.78 4.41
C THR A 132 -7.78 -9.07 3.58
N SER A 133 -7.34 -8.98 2.33
CA SER A 133 -7.16 -10.19 1.51
C SER A 133 -6.03 -11.10 2.01
N TRP A 134 -5.01 -10.53 2.66
CA TRP A 134 -3.99 -11.31 3.36
C TRP A 134 -4.59 -12.07 4.55
N ASP A 135 -5.34 -11.42 5.42
CA ASP A 135 -5.92 -12.07 6.60
C ASP A 135 -6.87 -13.21 6.20
N ILE A 136 -7.66 -13.02 5.14
CA ILE A 136 -8.52 -14.08 4.57
C ILE A 136 -7.68 -15.26 4.07
N PHE A 137 -6.57 -14.98 3.40
CA PHE A 137 -5.65 -16.03 2.94
C PHE A 137 -5.03 -16.77 4.14
N ALA A 138 -4.56 -16.04 5.15
CA ALA A 138 -3.95 -16.60 6.35
C ALA A 138 -4.93 -17.50 7.11
N ASP A 139 -6.19 -17.07 7.27
CA ASP A 139 -7.24 -17.86 7.91
C ASP A 139 -7.52 -19.18 7.18
N GLN A 140 -7.48 -19.13 5.86
CA GLN A 140 -7.73 -20.30 5.02
C GLN A 140 -6.63 -21.36 5.19
N ILE A 141 -5.36 -20.95 5.34
CA ILE A 141 -4.24 -21.90 5.47
C ILE A 141 -3.95 -22.32 6.91
N SER A 142 -4.35 -21.51 7.89
CA SER A 142 -4.32 -21.89 9.31
C SER A 142 -5.47 -22.83 9.71
N GLY A 143 -6.46 -23.03 8.83
CA GLY A 143 -7.64 -23.88 9.12
C GLY A 143 -8.65 -23.21 10.05
N GLU A 144 -8.49 -21.92 10.35
CA GLU A 144 -9.39 -21.14 11.22
C GLU A 144 -10.66 -20.68 10.48
N ALA A 145 -10.63 -20.62 9.14
CA ALA A 145 -11.82 -20.36 8.33
C ALA A 145 -12.48 -21.65 7.82
N MET A 146 -13.67 -21.97 8.34
CA MET A 146 -14.67 -22.67 7.52
C MET A 146 -14.97 -21.79 6.31
N LEU A 147 -14.69 -22.31 5.11
CA LEU A 147 -14.88 -21.70 3.79
C LEU A 147 -15.98 -20.62 3.74
N ALA A 148 -15.64 -19.38 4.12
CA ALA A 148 -16.57 -18.28 3.92
C ALA A 148 -16.64 -18.02 2.40
N PRO A 149 -17.84 -17.98 1.81
CA PRO A 149 -18.01 -17.63 0.40
C PRO A 149 -17.24 -16.35 0.07
N PHE A 150 -16.64 -16.29 -1.13
CA PHE A 150 -16.00 -15.06 -1.61
C PHE A 150 -17.01 -13.89 -1.52
N ASN A 151 -16.72 -12.91 -0.66
CA ASN A 151 -17.56 -11.73 -0.51
C ASN A 151 -17.04 -10.61 -1.43
N PRO A 152 -17.71 -10.32 -2.57
CA PRO A 152 -17.28 -9.29 -3.51
C PRO A 152 -17.38 -7.86 -2.92
N THR A 153 -18.03 -7.69 -1.78
CA THR A 153 -18.19 -6.39 -1.11
C THR A 153 -16.87 -5.83 -0.58
N ILE A 154 -15.82 -6.66 -0.44
CA ILE A 154 -14.45 -6.20 -0.17
C ILE A 154 -13.94 -5.25 -1.28
N SER A 155 -14.52 -5.34 -2.49
CA SER A 155 -14.21 -4.45 -3.60
C SER A 155 -14.96 -3.11 -3.54
N GLN A 156 -15.98 -2.96 -2.68
CA GLN A 156 -16.76 -1.73 -2.61
C GLN A 156 -16.02 -0.64 -1.81
N PRO A 157 -16.07 0.63 -2.26
CA PRO A 157 -15.55 1.74 -1.49
C PRO A 157 -16.30 1.85 -0.15
N ILE A 158 -15.57 2.12 0.93
CA ILE A 158 -16.16 2.43 2.24
C ILE A 158 -17.03 3.68 2.02
N ARG A 159 -18.34 3.57 2.25
CA ARG A 159 -19.25 4.71 2.15
C ARG A 159 -18.80 5.76 3.18
N LYS A 160 -18.47 6.97 2.71
CA LYS A 160 -18.37 8.15 3.57
C LYS A 160 -19.72 8.29 4.28
N VAL A 161 -19.69 8.28 5.61
CA VAL A 161 -20.82 8.73 6.42
C VAL A 161 -20.82 10.26 6.26
N GLU A 162 -21.90 10.80 5.71
CA GLU A 162 -22.16 12.25 5.63
C GLU A 162 -22.31 12.86 7.02
#